data_AF-Q0YRR1-F1
#
_entry.id   AF-Q0YRR1-F1
#
_cell.length_a   1.000
_cell.length_b   1.000
_cell.length_c   1.000
_cell.angle_alpha   90.00
_cell.angle_beta   90.00
_cell.angle_gamma   90.00
#
_symmetry.space_group_name_H-M   'P 1'
#
loop_
_entity.id
_entity.type
_entity.pdbx_description
1 polymer ?
#
loop_
_entity_poly.entity_id
_entity_poly.type
_entity_poly.pdbx_seq_one_letter_code
_entity_poly.pdbx_strand_id
1 'polypeptide(L)'
;MRFESPRHIKSYIMESLGLTEFLKTVGRAVHSMNTICVGLHGVGTGKYEKPDDLTISWNTKDPCASSRTARQFAVESALVFIEEALLQYLKYVLNHPAAPSSMKAAMQEEKAADKVDKLSKQIQLKEVYWAPIVILLIHWRNRIVHHSSKAKLSDNQEKILIDNQDKIRSNHANIDISETLAHFSERKITLKDASTIIAITIRFVRDIDEFLQLYIVTPNNIRYFIEYLDIVDEYKEQLKANGIEVKSRKIKQLFKTYLPFVSEDFVVQVIEKPIEFNDK
;
A
#
# COMPACT_ATOMS: atom_id res chain seq x y z
N MET A 1 -31.16 26.25 -29.36
CA MET A 1 -29.75 25.79 -29.20
C MET A 1 -29.57 25.35 -27.76
N ARG A 2 -29.69 24.05 -27.47
CA ARG A 2 -29.38 23.49 -26.15
C ARG A 2 -27.92 23.04 -26.19
N PHE A 3 -27.09 23.65 -25.37
CA PHE A 3 -25.75 23.13 -25.10
C PHE A 3 -25.92 21.84 -24.30
N GLU A 4 -25.63 20.71 -24.94
CA GLU A 4 -25.48 19.44 -24.24
C GLU A 4 -24.26 19.54 -23.31
N SER A 5 -24.51 19.35 -22.02
CA SER A 5 -23.46 19.19 -21.00
C SER A 5 -22.59 17.98 -21.36
N PRO A 6 -21.25 18.07 -21.32
CA PRO A 6 -20.38 16.94 -21.55
C PRO A 6 -20.69 15.84 -20.53
N ARG A 7 -21.06 14.66 -21.04
CA ARG A 7 -21.25 13.44 -20.26
C ARG A 7 -20.06 13.27 -19.32
N HIS A 8 -20.33 13.19 -18.02
CA HIS A 8 -19.34 12.82 -17.02
C HIS A 8 -18.69 11.49 -17.41
N ILE A 9 -17.51 11.55 -18.01
CA ILE A 9 -16.57 10.44 -17.97
C ILE A 9 -16.26 10.29 -16.48
N LYS A 10 -16.78 9.25 -15.83
CA LYS A 10 -16.20 8.80 -14.56
C LYS A 10 -14.71 8.63 -14.86
N SER A 11 -13.89 9.52 -14.31
CA SER A 11 -12.46 9.32 -14.20
C SER A 11 -12.31 8.01 -13.42
N TYR A 12 -12.12 6.91 -14.14
CA TYR A 12 -11.51 5.73 -13.55
C TYR A 12 -10.11 6.22 -13.20
N ILE A 13 -9.88 6.56 -11.93
CA ILE A 13 -8.53 6.65 -11.41
C ILE A 13 -7.96 5.25 -11.63
N MET A 14 -7.15 5.09 -12.68
CA MET A 14 -6.53 3.81 -12.96
C MET A 14 -5.45 3.62 -11.90
N GLU A 15 -5.56 2.56 -11.12
CA GLU A 15 -4.58 2.20 -10.10
C GLU A 15 -3.49 1.38 -10.79
N SER A 16 -2.21 1.64 -10.48
CA SER A 16 -1.16 0.76 -10.95
C SER A 16 -1.25 -0.64 -10.33
N LEU A 17 -0.55 -1.62 -10.91
CA LEU A 17 -0.48 -2.98 -10.35
C LEU A 17 0.10 -2.95 -8.92
N GLY A 18 1.15 -2.18 -8.70
CA GLY A 18 1.77 -2.03 -7.38
C GLY A 18 0.82 -1.42 -6.36
N LEU A 19 0.06 -0.38 -6.72
CA LEU A 19 -0.95 0.21 -5.84
C LEU A 19 -2.07 -0.79 -5.52
N THR A 20 -2.52 -1.56 -6.52
CA THR A 20 -3.55 -2.59 -6.35
C THR A 20 -3.11 -3.66 -5.34
N GLU A 21 -1.89 -4.17 -5.48
CA GLU A 21 -1.32 -5.17 -4.57
C GLU A 21 -1.14 -4.63 -3.15
N PHE A 22 -0.63 -3.40 -3.02
CA PHE A 22 -0.53 -2.69 -1.75
C PHE A 22 -1.88 -2.60 -1.04
N LEU A 23 -2.91 -2.08 -1.72
CA LEU A 23 -4.25 -1.91 -1.16
C LEU A 23 -4.89 -3.24 -0.77
N LYS A 24 -4.70 -4.29 -1.56
CA LYS A 24 -5.18 -5.64 -1.24
C LYS A 24 -4.54 -6.19 0.03
N THR A 25 -3.24 -5.98 0.21
CA THR A 25 -2.52 -6.42 1.42
C THR A 25 -2.94 -5.60 2.64
N VAL A 26 -3.00 -4.27 2.52
CA VAL A 26 -3.48 -3.39 3.60
C VAL A 26 -4.93 -3.72 3.98
N GLY A 27 -5.82 -3.90 2.99
CA GLY A 27 -7.23 -4.24 3.22
C GLY A 27 -7.40 -5.56 3.97
N ARG A 28 -6.63 -6.59 3.61
CA ARG A 28 -6.61 -7.87 4.36
C ARG A 28 -6.11 -7.69 5.79
N ALA A 29 -5.00 -6.97 5.99
CA ALA A 29 -4.44 -6.74 7.31
C ALA A 29 -5.41 -5.98 8.23
N VAL A 30 -6.02 -4.90 7.71
CA VAL A 30 -7.02 -4.10 8.45
C VAL A 30 -8.28 -4.91 8.75
N HIS A 31 -8.78 -5.68 7.78
CA HIS A 31 -9.95 -6.53 8.00
C HIS A 31 -9.67 -7.58 9.09
N SER A 32 -8.54 -8.29 9.02
CA SER A 32 -8.13 -9.25 10.04
C SER A 32 -7.98 -8.60 11.42
N MET A 33 -7.30 -7.46 11.50
CA MET A 33 -7.16 -6.69 12.75
C MET A 33 -8.53 -6.34 13.35
N ASN A 34 -9.45 -5.81 12.53
CA ASN A 34 -10.79 -5.43 12.97
C ASN A 34 -11.60 -6.64 13.44
N THR A 35 -11.61 -7.73 12.67
CA THR A 35 -12.30 -8.98 13.02
C THR A 35 -11.78 -9.54 14.35
N ILE A 36 -10.45 -9.57 14.53
CA ILE A 36 -9.84 -9.97 15.80
C ILE A 36 -10.29 -9.03 16.93
N CYS A 37 -10.24 -7.72 16.74
CA CYS A 37 -10.64 -6.74 17.75
C CYS A 37 -12.11 -6.89 18.18
N VAL A 38 -13.01 -7.18 17.24
CA VAL A 38 -14.43 -7.46 17.49
C VAL A 38 -14.60 -8.73 18.32
N GLY A 39 -13.95 -9.84 17.93
CA GLY A 39 -13.99 -11.09 18.70
C GLY A 39 -13.45 -10.90 20.12
N LEU A 40 -12.31 -10.23 20.24
CA LEU A 40 -11.67 -9.94 21.53
C LEU A 40 -12.52 -9.02 22.42
N HIS A 41 -13.37 -8.15 21.86
CA HIS A 41 -14.30 -7.37 22.67
C HIS A 41 -15.28 -8.27 23.43
N GLY A 42 -15.78 -9.34 22.81
CA GLY A 42 -16.65 -10.30 23.50
C GLY A 42 -15.91 -11.13 24.56
N VAL A 43 -14.65 -11.51 24.31
CA VAL A 43 -13.78 -12.13 25.32
C VAL A 43 -13.61 -11.19 26.53
N GLY A 44 -13.25 -9.93 26.28
CA GLY A 44 -13.00 -8.95 27.35
C GLY A 44 -14.24 -8.59 28.17
N THR A 45 -15.44 -8.81 27.63
CA THR A 45 -16.72 -8.62 28.35
C THR A 45 -17.22 -9.90 29.02
N GLY A 46 -16.49 -11.01 28.93
CA GLY A 46 -16.87 -12.30 29.50
C GLY A 46 -18.04 -12.99 28.78
N LYS A 47 -18.41 -12.53 27.58
CA LYS A 47 -19.54 -13.09 26.81
C LYS A 47 -19.18 -14.37 26.03
N TYR A 48 -17.90 -14.62 25.82
CA TYR A 48 -17.41 -15.75 25.04
C TYR A 48 -16.57 -16.67 25.90
N GLU A 49 -16.92 -17.95 25.87
CA GLU A 49 -16.14 -19.05 26.41
C GLU A 49 -15.47 -19.81 25.27
N LYS A 50 -14.49 -20.65 25.63
CA LYS A 50 -13.81 -21.50 24.66
C LYS A 50 -14.81 -22.54 24.12
N PRO A 51 -15.00 -22.66 22.79
CA PRO A 51 -15.77 -23.76 22.21
C PRO A 51 -15.12 -25.13 22.45
N ASP A 52 -15.93 -26.17 22.65
CA ASP A 52 -15.46 -27.54 22.91
C ASP A 52 -14.73 -28.16 21.70
N ASP A 53 -15.11 -27.77 20.49
CA ASP A 53 -14.52 -28.23 19.23
C ASP A 53 -13.18 -27.54 18.90
N LEU A 54 -12.82 -26.50 19.67
CA LEU A 54 -11.54 -25.82 19.49
C LEU A 54 -10.42 -26.60 20.19
N THR A 55 -9.52 -27.20 19.41
CA THR A 55 -8.48 -28.12 19.90
C THR A 55 -7.30 -27.45 20.61
N ILE A 56 -7.27 -26.12 20.74
CA ILE A 56 -6.16 -25.39 21.39
C ILE A 56 -6.37 -25.26 22.89
N SER A 57 -5.27 -25.26 23.66
CA SER A 57 -5.33 -24.91 25.08
C SER A 57 -5.50 -23.41 25.27
N TRP A 58 -6.65 -22.99 25.77
CA TRP A 58 -6.89 -21.60 26.15
C TRP A 58 -7.79 -21.55 27.38
N ASN A 59 -7.30 -20.89 28.42
CA ASN A 59 -8.02 -20.57 29.64
C ASN A 59 -7.48 -19.23 30.15
N THR A 60 -8.35 -18.35 30.64
CA THR A 60 -7.93 -17.05 31.18
C THR A 60 -8.56 -16.80 32.54
N LYS A 61 -7.76 -16.32 33.48
CA LYS A 61 -8.21 -15.84 34.79
C LYS A 61 -8.65 -14.39 34.76
N ASP A 62 -8.24 -13.65 33.73
CA ASP A 62 -8.58 -12.25 33.51
C ASP A 62 -8.88 -12.03 32.01
N PRO A 63 -10.14 -12.24 31.59
CA PRO A 63 -10.55 -12.06 30.20
C PRO A 63 -10.28 -10.65 29.67
N CYS A 64 -10.39 -9.64 30.54
CA CYS A 64 -10.17 -8.23 30.17
C CYS A 64 -8.71 -7.98 29.84
N ALA A 65 -7.78 -8.41 30.70
CA ALA A 65 -6.34 -8.29 30.44
C ALA A 65 -5.92 -9.11 29.23
N SER A 66 -6.37 -10.37 29.10
CA SER A 66 -6.08 -11.20 27.93
C SER A 66 -6.55 -10.57 26.63
N SER A 67 -7.77 -10.02 26.61
CA SER A 67 -8.32 -9.31 25.45
C SER A 67 -7.49 -8.08 25.07
N ARG A 68 -7.09 -7.26 26.05
CA ARG A 68 -6.27 -6.05 25.80
C ARG A 68 -4.90 -6.41 25.21
N THR A 69 -4.21 -7.40 25.77
CA THR A 69 -2.91 -7.85 25.26
C THR A 69 -3.03 -8.44 23.86
N ALA A 70 -4.03 -9.29 23.60
CA ALA A 70 -4.26 -9.86 22.28
C ALA A 70 -4.63 -8.78 21.25
N ARG A 71 -5.38 -7.75 21.66
CA ARG A 71 -5.71 -6.60 20.80
C ARG A 71 -4.44 -5.84 20.42
N GLN A 72 -3.57 -5.58 21.39
CA GLN A 72 -2.28 -4.93 21.16
C GLN A 72 -1.46 -5.69 20.09
N PHE A 73 -1.35 -7.00 20.25
CA PHE A 73 -0.67 -7.87 19.29
C PHE A 73 -1.28 -7.78 17.88
N ALA A 74 -2.61 -7.75 17.76
CA ALA A 74 -3.29 -7.64 16.48
C ALA A 74 -2.99 -6.30 15.77
N VAL A 75 -2.97 -5.19 16.53
CA VAL A 75 -2.63 -3.86 16.01
C VAL A 75 -1.17 -3.79 15.56
N GLU A 76 -0.25 -4.30 16.38
CA GLU A 76 1.17 -4.35 16.05
C GLU A 76 1.45 -5.21 14.81
N SER A 77 0.80 -6.37 14.71
CA SER A 77 0.90 -7.26 13.55
C SER A 77 0.41 -6.55 12.28
N ALA A 78 -0.69 -5.79 12.36
CA ALA A 78 -1.20 -5.04 11.22
C ALA A 78 -0.19 -3.99 10.73
N LEU A 79 0.48 -3.25 11.62
CA LEU A 79 1.53 -2.31 11.22
C LEU A 79 2.69 -3.00 10.50
N VAL A 80 3.11 -4.17 10.98
CA VAL A 80 4.19 -4.94 10.34
C VAL A 80 3.82 -5.30 8.89
N PHE A 81 2.60 -5.82 8.67
CA PHE A 81 2.13 -6.14 7.32
C PHE A 81 2.01 -4.92 6.41
N ILE A 82 1.65 -3.77 6.97
CA ILE A 82 1.43 -2.53 6.19
C ILE A 82 2.75 -1.89 5.82
N GLU A 83 3.75 -1.94 6.71
CA GLU A 83 5.11 -1.52 6.39
C GLU A 83 5.74 -2.42 5.32
N GLU A 84 5.55 -3.74 5.42
CA GLU A 84 6.03 -4.67 4.38
C GLU A 84 5.37 -4.40 3.02
N ALA A 85 4.05 -4.16 3.01
CA ALA A 85 3.33 -3.78 1.79
C ALA A 85 3.86 -2.46 1.20
N LEU A 86 4.16 -1.48 2.05
CA LEU A 86 4.78 -0.22 1.62
C LEU A 86 6.15 -0.48 0.98
N LEU A 87 7.02 -1.29 1.58
CA LEU A 87 8.33 -1.60 1.00
C LEU A 87 8.22 -2.31 -0.35
N GLN A 88 7.26 -3.23 -0.50
CA GLN A 88 6.97 -3.89 -1.77
C GLN A 88 6.50 -2.89 -2.83
N TYR A 89 5.60 -1.97 -2.47
CA TYR A 89 5.18 -0.89 -3.36
C TYR A 89 6.38 -0.01 -3.76
N LEU A 90 7.23 0.39 -2.83
CA LEU A 90 8.40 1.22 -3.15
C LEU A 90 9.39 0.46 -4.07
N LYS A 91 9.54 -0.86 -3.91
CA LYS A 91 10.31 -1.70 -4.83
C LYS A 91 9.68 -1.77 -6.22
N TYR A 92 8.35 -1.83 -6.31
CA TYR A 92 7.62 -1.70 -7.57
C TYR A 92 7.97 -0.37 -8.26
N VAL A 93 7.84 0.76 -7.55
CA VAL A 93 8.19 2.09 -8.07
C VAL A 93 9.63 2.14 -8.57
N LEU A 94 10.59 1.63 -7.79
CA LEU A 94 12.02 1.62 -8.16
C LEU A 94 12.26 0.95 -9.52
N ASN A 95 11.57 -0.14 -9.80
CA ASN A 95 11.76 -0.92 -11.03
C ASN A 95 10.91 -0.39 -12.20
N HIS A 96 9.95 0.51 -11.94
CA HIS A 96 9.05 1.02 -12.97
C HIS A 96 9.76 1.91 -14.01
N PRO A 97 9.46 1.79 -15.32
CA PRO A 97 10.07 2.62 -16.36
C PRO A 97 9.79 4.11 -16.20
N ALA A 98 8.59 4.47 -15.75
CA ALA A 98 8.18 5.87 -15.52
C ALA A 98 8.88 6.52 -14.30
N ALA A 99 9.56 5.77 -13.43
CA ALA A 99 10.22 6.35 -12.26
C ALA A 99 11.47 7.17 -12.67
N PRO A 100 11.56 8.46 -12.29
CA PRO A 100 12.73 9.30 -12.58
C PRO A 100 14.01 8.80 -11.91
N SER A 101 15.17 9.08 -12.52
CA SER A 101 16.48 8.69 -11.99
C SER A 101 16.75 9.23 -10.58
N SER A 102 16.30 10.45 -10.26
CA SER A 102 16.45 11.04 -8.92
C SER A 102 15.70 10.24 -7.84
N MET A 103 14.54 9.69 -8.18
CA MET A 103 13.76 8.83 -7.29
C MET A 103 14.39 7.45 -7.16
N LYS A 104 14.90 6.88 -8.26
CA LYS A 104 15.64 5.62 -8.20
C LYS A 104 16.87 5.74 -7.29
N ALA A 105 17.56 6.88 -7.32
CA ALA A 105 18.67 7.18 -6.42
C ALA A 105 18.21 7.27 -4.95
N ALA A 106 17.11 7.98 -4.66
CA ALA A 106 16.52 8.02 -3.31
C ALA A 106 16.16 6.63 -2.76
N MET A 107 15.79 5.71 -3.65
CA MET A 107 15.42 4.34 -3.31
C MET A 107 16.62 3.40 -3.07
N GLN A 108 17.85 3.84 -3.35
CA GLN A 108 19.09 3.09 -3.06
C GLN A 108 19.56 3.19 -1.60
N GLU A 109 18.92 4.04 -0.78
CA GLU A 109 19.25 4.11 0.65
C GLU A 109 19.10 2.76 1.33
N GLU A 110 19.92 2.48 2.33
CA GLU A 110 19.83 1.21 3.06
C GLU A 110 18.58 1.15 3.94
N LYS A 111 18.28 2.26 4.64
CA LYS A 111 17.18 2.31 5.61
C LYS A 111 15.87 2.73 4.95
N ALA A 112 14.80 2.00 5.26
CA ALA A 112 13.45 2.29 4.78
C ALA A 112 12.98 3.72 5.07
N ALA A 113 13.28 4.25 6.26
CA ALA A 113 12.94 5.63 6.63
C ALA A 113 13.63 6.67 5.73
N ASP A 114 14.91 6.44 5.42
CA ASP A 114 15.69 7.35 4.57
C ASP A 114 15.20 7.30 3.11
N LYS A 115 14.76 6.12 2.63
CA LYS A 115 14.10 5.99 1.32
C LYS A 115 12.87 6.89 1.24
N VAL A 116 11.97 6.81 2.24
CA VAL A 116 10.75 7.62 2.28
C VAL A 116 11.08 9.10 2.40
N ASP A 117 12.01 9.48 3.26
CA ASP A 117 12.42 10.87 3.45
C ASP A 117 12.99 11.47 2.15
N LYS A 118 13.94 10.79 1.51
CA LYS A 118 14.53 11.27 0.24
C LYS A 118 13.53 11.25 -0.90
N LEU A 119 12.70 10.21 -1.00
CA LEU A 119 11.63 10.12 -1.99
C LEU A 119 10.65 11.30 -1.87
N SER A 120 10.21 11.60 -0.65
CA SER A 120 9.27 12.69 -0.37
C SER A 120 9.79 14.07 -0.77
N LYS A 121 11.11 14.24 -0.86
CA LYS A 121 11.75 15.48 -1.34
C LYS A 121 11.80 15.59 -2.86
N GLN A 122 11.61 14.48 -3.59
CA GLN A 122 11.58 14.45 -5.05
C GLN A 122 10.17 14.63 -5.63
N ILE A 123 9.15 14.51 -4.79
CA ILE A 123 7.74 14.59 -5.18
C ILE A 123 7.06 15.72 -4.40
N GLN A 124 6.19 16.46 -5.05
CA GLN A 124 5.37 17.45 -4.35
C GLN A 124 4.16 16.74 -3.74
N LEU A 125 4.31 16.26 -2.50
CA LEU A 125 3.20 15.67 -1.76
C LEU A 125 2.08 16.69 -1.55
N LYS A 126 0.83 16.23 -1.64
CA LYS A 126 -0.35 17.06 -1.32
C LYS A 126 -0.34 17.59 0.11
N GLU A 127 0.28 16.86 1.04
CA GLU A 127 0.37 17.22 2.44
C GLU A 127 1.77 16.93 3.00
N VAL A 128 2.38 17.96 3.61
CA VAL A 128 3.76 17.89 4.13
C VAL A 128 3.94 16.90 5.28
N TYR A 129 2.87 16.63 6.04
CA TYR A 129 2.91 15.72 7.18
C TYR A 129 2.79 14.24 6.80
N TRP A 130 2.48 13.90 5.55
CA TRP A 130 2.31 12.50 5.13
C TRP A 130 3.60 11.71 5.27
N ALA A 131 4.72 12.22 4.75
CA ALA A 131 6.01 11.53 4.84
C ALA A 131 6.47 11.32 6.30
N PRO A 132 6.45 12.31 7.20
CA PRO A 132 6.75 12.09 8.62
C PRO A 132 5.87 11.02 9.30
N ILE A 133 4.57 10.92 8.99
CA ILE A 133 3.71 9.84 9.51
C ILE A 133 4.11 8.47 8.95
N VAL A 134 4.46 8.38 7.67
CA VAL A 134 4.93 7.12 7.05
C VAL A 134 6.30 6.71 7.63
N ILE A 135 7.17 7.66 7.93
CA ILE A 135 8.43 7.40 8.62
C ILE A 135 8.18 6.93 10.06
N LEU A 136 7.17 7.52 10.74
CA LEU A 136 6.72 7.08 12.05
C LEU A 136 6.24 5.62 12.02
N LEU A 137 5.47 5.20 11.01
CA LEU A 137 5.10 3.78 10.78
C LEU A 137 6.33 2.88 10.79
N ILE A 138 7.34 3.21 9.97
CA ILE A 138 8.57 2.42 9.82
C ILE A 138 9.31 2.32 11.15
N HIS A 139 9.45 3.44 11.86
CA HIS A 139 10.11 3.44 13.17
C HIS A 139 9.33 2.68 14.23
N TRP A 140 7.99 2.75 14.21
CA TRP A 140 7.13 1.98 15.11
C TRP A 140 7.30 0.49 14.87
N ARG A 141 7.23 0.06 13.61
CA ARG A 141 7.48 -1.32 13.20
C ARG A 141 8.86 -1.79 13.66
N ASN A 142 9.90 -0.97 13.50
CA ASN A 142 11.25 -1.32 13.96
C ASN A 142 11.32 -1.51 15.48
N ARG A 143 10.57 -0.74 16.27
CA ARG A 143 10.49 -0.93 17.73
C ARG A 143 9.69 -2.16 18.15
N ILE A 144 8.67 -2.53 17.37
CA ILE A 144 7.89 -3.77 17.55
C ILE A 144 8.78 -4.99 17.31
N VAL A 145 9.44 -5.04 16.15
CA VAL A 145 10.23 -6.21 15.71
C VAL A 145 11.59 -6.31 16.41
N HIS A 146 12.24 -5.18 16.70
CA HIS A 146 13.56 -5.15 17.32
C HIS A 146 13.49 -4.45 18.69
N HIS A 147 13.45 -5.24 19.77
CA HIS A 147 13.31 -4.72 21.13
C HIS A 147 14.40 -3.73 21.56
N SER A 148 15.61 -3.81 20.98
CA SER A 148 16.72 -2.89 21.22
C SER A 148 16.68 -1.62 20.37
N SER A 149 15.72 -1.50 19.44
CA SER A 149 15.62 -0.37 18.53
C SER A 149 15.41 0.95 19.28
N LYS A 150 16.23 1.92 18.92
CA LYS A 150 16.15 3.33 19.33
C LYS A 150 15.64 4.22 18.18
N ALA A 151 15.02 3.63 17.15
CA ALA A 151 14.50 4.34 16.00
C ALA A 151 13.57 5.48 16.46
N LYS A 152 13.77 6.70 15.97
CA LYS A 152 13.00 7.88 16.34
C LYS A 152 12.90 8.81 15.15
N LEU A 153 11.88 9.64 15.13
CA LEU A 153 11.81 10.75 14.19
C LEU A 153 12.96 11.73 14.45
N SER A 154 13.34 12.46 13.40
CA SER A 154 14.19 13.64 13.56
C SER A 154 13.38 14.81 14.11
N ASP A 155 14.06 15.76 14.76
CA ASP A 155 13.44 16.95 15.35
C ASP A 155 12.62 17.74 14.31
N ASN A 156 13.10 17.80 13.06
CA ASN A 156 12.36 18.45 11.97
C ASN A 156 11.09 17.69 11.58
N GLN A 157 11.12 16.35 11.55
CA GLN A 157 9.94 15.54 11.26
C GLN A 157 8.89 15.66 12.38
N GLU A 158 9.32 15.62 13.65
CA GLU A 158 8.42 15.86 14.79
C GLU A 158 7.83 17.26 14.73
N LYS A 159 8.64 18.27 14.45
CA LYS A 159 8.17 19.65 14.26
C LYS A 159 7.11 19.76 13.17
N ILE A 160 7.31 19.15 12.00
CA ILE A 160 6.30 19.15 10.93
C ILE A 160 4.97 18.56 11.41
N LEU A 161 5.00 17.48 12.18
CA LEU A 161 3.79 16.86 12.72
C LEU A 161 3.06 17.79 13.72
N ILE A 162 3.81 18.42 14.62
CA ILE A 162 3.25 19.35 15.61
C ILE A 162 2.70 20.61 14.94
N ASP A 163 3.47 21.23 14.04
CA ASP A 163 3.06 22.45 13.32
C ASP A 163 1.79 22.22 12.46
N ASN A 164 1.48 20.96 12.12
CA ASN A 164 0.29 20.59 11.33
C ASN A 164 -0.80 19.89 12.17
N GLN A 165 -0.71 19.87 13.50
CA GLN A 165 -1.60 19.09 14.37
C GLN A 165 -3.08 19.38 14.13
N ASP A 166 -3.50 20.64 14.01
CA ASP A 166 -4.89 21.01 13.77
C ASP A 166 -5.42 20.50 12.42
N LYS A 167 -4.57 20.58 11.38
CA LYS A 167 -4.89 20.05 10.05
C LYS A 167 -4.97 18.53 10.06
N ILE A 168 -4.11 17.87 10.81
CA ILE A 168 -4.14 16.41 10.96
C ILE A 168 -5.40 16.00 11.73
N ARG A 169 -5.69 16.67 12.84
CA ARG A 169 -6.85 16.43 13.69
C ARG A 169 -8.17 16.53 12.91
N SER A 170 -8.33 17.59 12.12
CA SER A 170 -9.52 17.81 11.29
C SER A 170 -9.69 16.78 10.18
N ASN A 171 -8.59 16.30 9.59
CA ASN A 171 -8.63 15.37 8.46
C ASN A 171 -8.64 13.88 8.86
N HIS A 172 -8.21 13.54 10.09
CA HIS A 172 -7.95 12.16 10.49
C HIS A 172 -8.52 11.85 11.88
N ALA A 173 -9.83 11.60 11.93
CA ALA A 173 -10.54 11.05 13.10
C ALA A 173 -10.23 11.76 14.44
N ASN A 174 -9.99 13.07 14.40
CA ASN A 174 -9.70 13.87 15.59
C ASN A 174 -8.49 13.35 16.38
N ILE A 175 -7.45 12.83 15.69
CA ILE A 175 -6.23 12.36 16.34
C ILE A 175 -5.46 13.50 17.00
N ASP A 176 -4.85 13.21 18.15
CA ASP A 176 -3.95 14.11 18.85
C ASP A 176 -2.50 13.65 18.58
N ILE A 177 -1.76 14.46 17.84
CA ILE A 177 -0.39 14.11 17.44
C ILE A 177 0.57 14.10 18.62
N SER A 178 0.38 14.97 19.61
CA SER A 178 1.20 14.96 20.81
C SER A 178 1.00 13.65 21.58
N GLU A 179 -0.24 13.18 21.67
CA GLU A 179 -0.57 11.89 22.29
C GLU A 179 0.03 10.72 21.48
N THR A 180 -0.09 10.72 20.15
CA THR A 180 0.50 9.70 19.29
C THR A 180 2.03 9.61 19.44
N LEU A 181 2.73 10.75 19.57
CA LEU A 181 4.19 10.76 19.78
C LEU A 181 4.58 10.28 21.20
N ALA A 182 3.75 10.55 22.21
CA ALA A 182 3.93 10.00 23.55
C ALA A 182 3.76 8.47 23.53
N HIS A 183 2.68 7.97 22.92
CA HIS A 183 2.43 6.55 22.69
C HIS A 183 3.58 5.85 21.97
N PHE A 184 4.18 6.49 20.96
CA PHE A 184 5.36 5.98 20.27
C PHE A 184 6.56 5.83 21.20
N SER A 185 6.81 6.84 22.03
CA SER A 185 7.88 6.87 23.02
C SER A 185 7.72 5.77 24.08
N GLU A 186 6.48 5.52 24.50
CA GLU A 186 6.09 4.48 25.45
C GLU A 186 5.99 3.07 24.82
N ARG A 187 6.19 2.95 23.51
CA ARG A 187 6.03 1.69 22.74
C ARG A 187 4.62 1.08 22.87
N LYS A 188 3.60 1.92 22.94
CA LYS A 188 2.22 1.50 23.13
C LYS A 188 1.35 2.09 22.02
N ILE A 189 1.11 1.31 20.97
CA ILE A 189 0.24 1.78 19.88
C ILE A 189 -1.24 1.55 20.21
N THR A 190 -2.09 2.56 20.01
CA THR A 190 -3.54 2.39 20.09
C THR A 190 -4.14 2.07 18.72
N LEU A 191 -5.38 1.57 18.71
CA LEU A 191 -6.12 1.35 17.47
C LEU A 191 -6.33 2.65 16.68
N LYS A 192 -6.48 3.79 17.36
CA LYS A 192 -6.66 5.11 16.74
C LYS A 192 -5.38 5.58 16.06
N ASP A 193 -4.23 5.40 16.73
CA ASP A 193 -2.92 5.69 16.15
C ASP A 193 -2.69 4.85 14.90
N ALA A 194 -2.85 3.53 15.02
CA ALA A 194 -2.65 2.61 13.90
C ALA A 194 -3.56 2.93 12.72
N SER A 195 -4.87 3.06 12.95
CA SER A 195 -5.83 3.33 11.86
C SER A 195 -5.52 4.64 11.13
N THR A 196 -5.06 5.67 11.86
CA THR A 196 -4.69 6.96 11.27
C THR A 196 -3.39 6.86 10.48
N ILE A 197 -2.36 6.23 11.03
CA ILE A 197 -1.09 5.98 10.34
C ILE A 197 -1.37 5.23 9.03
N ILE A 198 -2.15 4.15 9.08
CA ILE A 198 -2.52 3.34 7.91
C ILE A 198 -3.24 4.17 6.86
N ALA A 199 -4.24 4.96 7.27
CA ALA A 199 -4.99 5.82 6.35
C ALA A 199 -4.10 6.84 5.65
N ILE A 200 -3.14 7.44 6.38
CA ILE A 200 -2.17 8.38 5.81
C ILE A 200 -1.18 7.67 4.90
N THR A 201 -0.71 6.47 5.24
CA THR A 201 0.16 5.67 4.35
C THR A 201 -0.53 5.33 3.04
N ILE A 202 -1.83 4.98 3.07
CA ILE A 202 -2.60 4.77 1.84
C ILE A 202 -2.64 6.03 0.98
N ARG A 203 -2.89 7.20 1.58
CA ARG A 203 -2.92 8.49 0.87
C ARG A 203 -1.56 8.82 0.26
N PHE A 204 -0.48 8.63 1.02
CA PHE A 204 0.89 8.82 0.55
C PHE A 204 1.21 7.94 -0.67
N VAL A 205 0.91 6.64 -0.59
CA VAL A 205 1.16 5.69 -1.69
C VAL A 205 0.35 6.05 -2.93
N ARG A 206 -0.93 6.41 -2.78
CA ARG A 206 -1.78 6.87 -3.89
C ARG A 206 -1.25 8.14 -4.54
N ASP A 207 -0.70 9.06 -3.76
CA ASP A 207 -0.14 10.31 -4.28
C ASP A 207 1.10 10.07 -5.15
N ILE A 208 1.97 9.13 -4.74
CA ILE A 208 3.10 8.69 -5.56
C ILE A 208 2.59 8.06 -6.87
N ASP A 209 1.61 7.17 -6.77
CA ASP A 209 1.06 6.44 -7.92
C ASP A 209 0.49 7.38 -8.97
N GLU A 210 -0.28 8.37 -8.51
CA GLU A 210 -0.89 9.42 -9.32
C GLU A 210 0.17 10.35 -9.92
N PHE A 211 1.11 10.85 -9.12
CA PHE A 211 2.16 11.78 -9.56
C PHE A 211 3.02 11.18 -10.68
N LEU A 212 3.38 9.90 -10.54
CA LEU A 212 4.19 9.19 -11.53
C LEU A 212 3.40 8.57 -12.67
N GLN A 213 2.07 8.59 -12.56
CA GLN A 213 1.16 8.03 -13.55
C GLN A 213 1.55 6.57 -13.90
N LEU A 214 1.79 5.75 -12.87
CA LEU A 214 2.33 4.39 -12.99
C LEU A 214 1.38 3.39 -13.68
N TYR A 215 0.22 3.84 -14.12
CA TYR A 215 -0.79 3.07 -14.82
C TYR A 215 -0.85 3.39 -16.33
N ILE A 216 -0.08 4.38 -16.82
CA ILE A 216 -0.18 4.80 -18.22
C ILE A 216 0.19 3.64 -19.14
N VAL A 217 -0.68 3.38 -20.10
CA VAL A 217 -0.47 2.37 -21.14
C VAL A 217 0.51 2.93 -22.18
N THR A 218 1.76 2.46 -22.12
CA THR A 218 2.77 2.65 -23.16
C THR A 218 3.43 1.30 -23.46
N PRO A 219 4.04 1.09 -24.63
CA PRO A 219 4.75 -0.16 -24.91
C PRO A 219 5.80 -0.52 -23.84
N ASN A 220 6.53 0.46 -23.31
CA ASN A 220 7.51 0.24 -22.25
C ASN A 220 6.86 -0.16 -20.93
N ASN A 221 5.75 0.49 -20.55
CA ASN A 221 5.04 0.13 -19.32
C ASN A 221 4.37 -1.24 -19.43
N ILE A 222 3.77 -1.57 -20.58
CA ILE A 222 3.19 -2.90 -20.79
C ILE A 222 4.26 -3.98 -20.81
N ARG A 223 5.43 -3.74 -21.42
CA ARG A 223 6.59 -4.63 -21.30
C ARG A 223 6.92 -4.86 -19.83
N TYR A 224 7.08 -3.79 -19.06
CA TYR A 224 7.37 -3.87 -17.64
C TYR A 224 6.29 -4.65 -16.86
N PHE A 225 5.00 -4.45 -17.15
CA PHE A 225 3.94 -5.21 -16.47
C PHE A 225 3.96 -6.70 -16.82
N ILE A 226 4.20 -7.04 -18.09
CA ILE A 226 4.35 -8.43 -18.53
C ILE A 226 5.53 -9.11 -17.81
N GLU A 227 6.65 -8.40 -17.64
CA GLU A 227 7.81 -8.88 -16.86
C GLU A 227 7.50 -8.94 -15.36
N TYR A 228 6.83 -7.94 -14.81
CA TYR A 228 6.47 -7.86 -13.39
C TYR A 228 5.53 -9.00 -12.96
N LEU A 229 4.57 -9.34 -13.82
CA LEU A 229 3.62 -10.43 -13.60
C LEU A 229 4.17 -11.80 -13.99
N ASP A 230 5.39 -11.87 -14.54
CA ASP A 230 6.04 -13.11 -15.00
C ASP A 230 5.21 -13.86 -16.08
N ILE A 231 4.62 -13.12 -17.02
CA ILE A 231 3.77 -13.66 -18.10
C ILE A 231 4.38 -13.52 -19.50
N VAL A 232 5.71 -13.36 -19.59
CA VAL A 232 6.44 -13.18 -20.87
C VAL A 232 6.20 -14.35 -21.83
N ASP A 233 6.33 -15.58 -21.34
CA ASP A 233 6.18 -16.78 -22.16
C ASP A 233 4.75 -16.97 -22.64
N GLU A 234 3.76 -16.75 -21.76
CA GLU A 234 2.33 -16.80 -22.11
C GLU A 234 2.00 -15.77 -23.20
N TYR A 235 2.52 -14.55 -23.07
CA TYR A 235 2.39 -13.50 -24.09
C TYR A 235 3.01 -13.91 -25.43
N LYS A 236 4.27 -14.39 -25.43
CA LYS A 236 4.97 -14.86 -26.65
C LYS A 236 4.23 -16.01 -27.31
N GLU A 237 3.64 -16.93 -26.54
CA GLU A 237 2.85 -18.05 -27.06
C GLU A 237 1.57 -17.57 -27.76
N GLN A 238 0.84 -16.61 -27.16
CA GLN A 238 -0.37 -16.09 -27.78
C GLN A 238 -0.11 -15.41 -29.14
N LEU A 239 1.07 -14.79 -29.33
CA LEU A 239 1.48 -14.18 -30.59
C LEU A 239 1.80 -15.18 -31.71
N LYS A 240 2.04 -16.46 -31.40
CA LYS A 240 2.32 -17.53 -32.38
C LYS A 240 1.05 -18.07 -33.05
N ALA A 241 -0.15 -17.69 -32.60
CA ALA A 241 -1.40 -18.20 -33.14
C ALA A 241 -1.58 -17.87 -34.64
N ASN A 242 -2.18 -18.78 -35.41
CA ASN A 242 -2.43 -18.56 -36.84
C ASN A 242 -3.63 -17.64 -37.06
N GLY A 243 -3.43 -16.57 -37.84
CA GLY A 243 -4.47 -15.60 -38.18
C GLY A 243 -4.57 -14.42 -37.20
N ILE A 244 -4.70 -13.21 -37.77
CA ILE A 244 -4.73 -11.94 -37.02
C ILE A 244 -5.89 -11.91 -36.02
N GLU A 245 -7.07 -12.38 -36.41
CA GLU A 245 -8.26 -12.44 -35.54
C GLU A 245 -8.05 -13.34 -34.31
N VAL A 246 -7.40 -14.49 -34.52
CA VAL A 246 -7.12 -15.44 -33.44
C VAL A 246 -6.07 -14.88 -32.47
N LYS A 247 -5.01 -14.23 -32.98
CA LYS A 247 -4.02 -13.54 -32.16
C LYS A 247 -4.65 -12.41 -31.34
N SER A 248 -5.42 -11.55 -31.98
CA SER A 248 -6.11 -10.43 -31.33
C SER A 248 -7.02 -10.91 -30.19
N ARG A 249 -7.84 -11.93 -30.45
CA ARG A 249 -8.70 -12.54 -29.42
C ARG A 249 -7.90 -13.08 -28.23
N LYS A 250 -6.79 -13.77 -28.47
CA LYS A 250 -5.95 -14.36 -27.42
C LYS A 250 -5.23 -13.29 -26.58
N ILE A 251 -4.63 -12.29 -27.21
CA ILE A 251 -3.97 -11.17 -26.50
C ILE A 251 -5.00 -10.36 -25.71
N LYS A 252 -6.19 -10.11 -26.29
CA LYS A 252 -7.29 -9.44 -25.58
C LYS A 252 -7.70 -10.21 -24.33
N GLN A 253 -7.80 -11.54 -24.41
CA GLN A 253 -8.13 -12.37 -23.25
C GLN A 253 -7.02 -12.33 -22.19
N LEU A 254 -5.75 -12.38 -22.61
CA LEU A 254 -4.59 -12.27 -21.72
C LEU A 254 -4.61 -10.94 -20.96
N PHE A 255 -4.73 -9.82 -21.67
CA PHE A 255 -4.76 -8.49 -21.06
C PHE A 255 -6.02 -8.29 -20.21
N LYS A 256 -7.17 -8.84 -20.60
CA LYS A 256 -8.36 -8.79 -19.74
C LYS A 256 -8.14 -9.49 -18.39
N THR A 257 -7.38 -10.58 -18.37
CA THR A 257 -7.07 -11.34 -17.14
C THR A 257 -6.08 -10.58 -16.27
N TYR A 258 -4.99 -10.08 -16.85
CA TYR A 258 -3.83 -9.59 -16.09
C TYR A 258 -3.70 -8.06 -16.06
N LEU A 259 -4.16 -7.37 -17.10
CA LEU A 259 -3.98 -5.93 -17.35
C LEU A 259 -5.32 -5.28 -17.80
N PRO A 260 -6.39 -5.36 -16.98
CA PRO A 260 -7.75 -4.99 -17.40
C PRO A 260 -7.93 -3.49 -17.76
N PHE A 261 -6.93 -2.66 -17.44
CA PHE A 261 -6.88 -1.25 -17.79
C PHE A 261 -6.38 -0.98 -19.23
N VAL A 262 -5.85 -2.00 -19.92
CA VAL A 262 -5.38 -1.86 -21.31
C VAL A 262 -6.56 -1.80 -22.27
N SER A 263 -6.60 -0.77 -23.12
CA SER A 263 -7.67 -0.58 -24.09
C SER A 263 -7.59 -1.56 -25.27
N GLU A 264 -8.73 -1.79 -25.93
CA GLU A 264 -8.77 -2.63 -27.14
C GLU A 264 -7.94 -2.03 -28.27
N ASP A 265 -7.92 -0.70 -28.39
CA ASP A 265 -7.10 0.01 -29.39
C ASP A 265 -5.61 -0.28 -29.21
N PHE A 266 -5.14 -0.38 -27.97
CA PHE A 266 -3.75 -0.74 -27.70
C PHE A 266 -3.45 -2.20 -28.06
N VAL A 267 -4.42 -3.12 -27.90
CA VAL A 267 -4.26 -4.51 -28.35
C VAL A 267 -3.99 -4.57 -29.84
N VAL A 268 -4.70 -3.78 -30.66
CA VAL A 268 -4.48 -3.71 -32.11
C VAL A 268 -3.05 -3.26 -32.42
N GLN A 269 -2.57 -2.21 -31.75
CA GLN A 269 -1.19 -1.72 -31.91
C GLN A 269 -0.15 -2.79 -31.55
N VAL A 270 -0.40 -3.59 -30.51
CA VAL A 270 0.50 -4.69 -30.10
C VAL A 270 0.51 -5.82 -31.13
N ILE A 271 -0.61 -6.10 -31.80
CA ILE A 271 -0.63 -7.11 -32.87
C ILE A 271 0.16 -6.65 -34.10
N GLU A 272 0.04 -5.38 -34.47
CA GLU A 272 0.79 -4.79 -35.59
C GLU A 272 2.28 -4.67 -35.29
N LYS A 273 2.61 -4.27 -34.05
CA LYS A 273 3.97 -4.12 -33.57
C LYS A 273 4.12 -4.78 -32.19
N PRO A 274 4.44 -6.09 -32.17
CA PRO A 274 4.63 -6.83 -30.92
C PRO A 274 5.64 -6.17 -29.99
N ILE A 275 5.32 -6.19 -28.70
CA ILE A 275 6.29 -5.84 -27.65
C ILE A 275 7.41 -6.87 -27.69
N GLU A 276 8.61 -6.39 -27.98
CA GLU A 276 9.83 -7.21 -27.97
C GLU A 276 10.33 -7.39 -26.54
N PHE A 277 10.92 -8.55 -26.26
CA PHE A 277 11.59 -8.86 -25.01
C PHE A 277 12.98 -9.37 -25.36
N ASN A 278 13.99 -8.97 -24.61
CA ASN A 278 15.32 -9.54 -24.80
C ASN A 278 15.26 -11.01 -24.39
N ASP A 279 15.64 -11.92 -25.29
CA ASP A 279 15.84 -13.32 -24.92
C ASP A 279 17.04 -13.37 -23.95
N LYS A 280 16.79 -13.81 -22.72
CA LYS A 280 17.82 -14.06 -21.70
C LYS A 280 18.52 -15.38 -21.97
#